data_AF-A0A2V5YL64-F1
#
_entry.id   AF-A0A2V5YL64-F1
#
_cell.length_a   1.000
_cell.length_b   1.000
_cell.length_c   1.000
_cell.angle_alpha   90.00
_cell.angle_beta   90.00
_cell.angle_gamma   90.00
#
_symmetry.space_group_name_H-M   'P 1'
#
loop_
_entity.id
_entity.type
_entity.pdbx_description
1 polymer ?
#
loop_
_entity_poly.entity_id
_entity_poly.type
_entity_poly.pdbx_seq_one_letter_code
_entity_poly.pdbx_strand_id
1 'polypeptide(L)'
;MTVLLPVRGDLLCLTRVGFSLIGCVLLTFGGCKKNEPIDEAKAAEKTTADFPQITADIFKPMDGGIELSPEEIMGRNTWNLWSGGNQHFWNQAAQDSFGLMDLLKMLDNRKFPRGERFKTLGLVNEPGFRARAPTEPD
;
A
#
# COMPACT_ATOMS: atom_id res chain seq x y z
N MET A 1 -81.23 2.81 -11.11
CA MET A 1 -80.56 3.50 -10.00
C MET A 1 -79.06 3.30 -10.19
N THR A 2 -78.35 4.31 -10.67
CA THR A 2 -76.92 4.20 -10.99
C THR A 2 -76.19 5.29 -10.20
N VAL A 3 -75.43 4.88 -9.19
CA VAL A 3 -74.66 5.79 -8.32
C VAL A 3 -73.35 6.11 -9.02
N LEU A 4 -73.15 7.39 -9.36
CA LEU A 4 -71.87 7.94 -9.81
C LEU A 4 -71.12 8.48 -8.59
N LEU A 5 -70.04 7.79 -8.19
CA LEU A 5 -69.15 8.20 -7.11
C LEU A 5 -68.24 9.37 -7.56
N PRO A 6 -67.97 10.37 -6.70
CA PRO A 6 -67.10 11.50 -7.03
C PRO A 6 -65.63 11.14 -6.77
N VAL A 7 -64.91 10.70 -7.81
CA VAL A 7 -63.46 10.52 -7.77
C VAL A 7 -62.81 11.75 -8.40
N ARG A 8 -62.45 12.78 -7.59
CA ARG A 8 -61.68 13.91 -8.16
C ARG A 8 -60.78 14.73 -7.21
N GLY A 9 -60.71 14.44 -5.92
CA GLY A 9 -59.87 15.21 -4.97
C GLY A 9 -58.50 14.60 -4.67
N ASP A 10 -58.48 13.29 -4.40
CA ASP A 10 -57.34 12.68 -3.67
C ASP A 10 -56.15 12.28 -4.56
N LEU A 11 -56.36 12.13 -5.87
CA LEU A 11 -55.33 11.68 -6.81
C LEU A 11 -54.25 12.76 -7.09
N LEU A 12 -54.60 14.04 -6.98
CA LEU A 12 -53.70 15.17 -7.25
C LEU A 12 -52.76 15.49 -6.06
N CYS A 13 -53.15 15.14 -4.84
CA CYS A 13 -52.30 15.34 -3.65
C CYS A 13 -51.20 14.27 -3.57
N LEU A 14 -51.55 13.00 -3.81
CA LEU A 14 -50.62 11.87 -3.78
C LEU A 14 -49.52 11.96 -4.86
N THR A 15 -49.84 12.54 -6.02
CA THR A 15 -48.88 12.72 -7.12
C THR A 15 -47.83 13.80 -6.84
N ARG A 16 -48.16 14.86 -6.10
CA ARG A 16 -47.20 15.91 -5.70
C ARG A 16 -46.25 15.47 -4.59
N VAL A 17 -46.73 14.71 -3.61
CA VAL A 17 -45.89 14.20 -2.51
C VAL A 17 -44.96 13.08 -3.00
N GLY A 18 -45.45 12.19 -3.89
CA GLY A 18 -44.65 11.12 -4.48
C GLY A 18 -43.49 11.61 -5.35
N PHE A 19 -43.70 12.65 -6.18
CA PHE A 19 -42.64 13.22 -7.01
C PHE A 19 -41.54 13.91 -6.18
N SER A 20 -41.90 14.52 -5.05
CA SER A 20 -40.96 15.22 -4.18
C SER A 20 -40.09 14.24 -3.37
N LEU A 21 -40.67 13.13 -2.89
CA LEU A 21 -39.93 12.08 -2.20
C LEU A 21 -38.98 11.30 -3.14
N ILE A 22 -39.40 11.01 -4.38
CA ILE A 22 -38.55 10.36 -5.38
C ILE A 22 -37.38 11.27 -5.81
N GLY A 23 -37.61 12.58 -5.94
CA GLY A 23 -36.56 13.56 -6.22
C GLY A 23 -35.52 13.65 -5.10
N CYS A 24 -35.95 13.61 -3.83
CA CYS A 24 -35.02 13.61 -2.68
C CYS A 24 -34.20 12.32 -2.57
N VAL A 25 -34.78 11.15 -2.87
CA VAL A 25 -34.05 9.87 -2.87
C VAL A 25 -33.00 9.81 -4.00
N LEU A 26 -33.29 10.40 -5.17
CA LEU A 26 -32.32 10.46 -6.27
C LEU A 26 -31.14 11.41 -5.98
N LEU A 27 -31.35 12.46 -5.19
CA LEU A 27 -30.28 13.38 -4.79
C LEU A 27 -29.37 12.81 -3.69
N THR A 28 -29.85 11.87 -2.86
CA THR A 28 -29.02 11.20 -1.84
C THR A 28 -28.02 10.18 -2.39
N PHE A 29 -28.21 9.71 -3.64
CA PHE A 29 -27.26 8.84 -4.33
C PHE A 29 -26.34 9.59 -5.31
N GLY A 30 -26.46 10.93 -5.37
CA GLY A 30 -25.65 11.80 -6.22
C GLY A 30 -24.23 12.00 -5.69
N GLY A 31 -23.40 10.97 -5.81
CA GLY A 31 -21.95 11.10 -5.94
C GLY A 31 -21.18 11.42 -4.65
N CYS A 32 -20.70 10.39 -3.97
CA CYS A 32 -19.43 10.51 -3.27
C CYS A 32 -18.37 10.86 -4.31
N LYS A 33 -17.95 12.13 -4.36
CA LYS A 33 -16.69 12.48 -5.01
C LYS A 33 -15.62 11.70 -4.25
N LYS A 34 -15.11 10.63 -4.88
CA LYS A 34 -13.89 9.99 -4.42
C LYS A 34 -12.80 11.02 -4.65
N ASN A 35 -12.56 11.87 -3.66
CA ASN A 35 -11.36 12.67 -3.58
C ASN A 35 -10.24 11.66 -3.36
N GLU A 36 -9.74 11.09 -4.46
CA GLU A 36 -8.54 10.28 -4.41
C GLU A 36 -7.44 11.24 -3.93
N PRO A 37 -6.79 10.93 -2.78
CA PRO A 37 -5.66 11.73 -2.33
C PRO A 37 -4.65 11.80 -3.47
N ILE A 38 -4.31 13.02 -3.89
CA ILE A 38 -3.27 13.23 -4.90
C ILE A 38 -1.96 12.80 -4.25
N ASP A 39 -1.32 11.77 -4.81
CA ASP A 39 -0.02 11.34 -4.32
C ASP A 39 1.05 12.41 -4.58
N GLU A 40 2.11 12.41 -3.77
CA GLU A 40 3.18 13.43 -3.84
C GLU A 40 3.88 13.47 -5.21
N ALA A 41 4.01 12.33 -5.88
CA ALA A 41 4.64 12.24 -7.18
C ALA A 41 3.77 12.92 -8.25
N LYS A 42 2.46 12.67 -8.22
CA LYS A 42 1.46 13.29 -9.10
C LYS A 42 1.31 14.78 -8.82
N ALA A 43 1.37 15.19 -7.55
CA ALA A 43 1.42 16.61 -7.16
C ALA A 43 2.69 17.31 -7.67
N ALA A 44 3.80 16.57 -7.77
CA ALA A 44 5.07 17.05 -8.31
C ALA A 44 5.22 16.81 -9.84
N GLU A 45 4.12 16.50 -10.54
CA GLU A 45 4.08 16.25 -11.99
C GLU A 45 5.08 15.17 -12.47
N LYS A 46 5.40 14.22 -11.59
CA LYS A 46 6.32 13.12 -11.90
C LYS A 46 5.66 12.08 -12.77
N THR A 47 6.44 11.59 -13.74
CA THR A 47 6.05 10.53 -14.66
C THR A 47 6.71 9.21 -14.27
N THR A 48 6.30 8.11 -14.87
CA THR A 48 6.96 6.80 -14.65
C THR A 48 8.43 6.82 -15.07
N ALA A 49 8.84 7.72 -15.98
CA ALA A 49 10.22 7.89 -16.40
C ALA A 49 11.12 8.49 -15.31
N ASP A 50 10.54 9.20 -14.33
CA ASP A 50 11.27 9.75 -13.18
C ASP A 50 11.64 8.68 -12.14
N PHE A 51 11.06 7.48 -12.24
CA PHE A 51 11.29 6.36 -11.33
C PHE A 51 11.89 5.17 -12.08
N PRO A 52 13.17 5.27 -12.50
CA PRO A 52 13.82 4.19 -13.22
C PRO A 52 13.92 2.95 -12.34
N GLN A 53 13.65 1.80 -12.94
CA GLN A 53 13.83 0.53 -12.27
C GLN A 53 15.32 0.23 -12.10
N ILE A 54 15.67 -0.41 -10.99
CA ILE A 54 17.06 -0.78 -10.70
C ILE A 54 17.45 -1.93 -11.63
N THR A 55 18.42 -1.68 -12.50
CA THR A 55 18.97 -2.66 -13.44
C THR A 55 20.19 -3.41 -12.88
N ALA A 56 20.78 -2.90 -11.79
CA ALA A 56 21.91 -3.54 -11.13
C ALA A 56 21.48 -4.87 -10.48
N ASP A 57 22.33 -5.89 -10.60
CA ASP A 57 22.07 -7.22 -10.05
C ASP A 57 22.50 -7.34 -8.59
N ILE A 58 21.81 -6.61 -7.71
CA ILE A 58 22.16 -6.47 -6.28
C ILE A 58 21.91 -7.78 -5.51
N PHE A 59 20.85 -8.50 -5.87
CA PHE A 59 20.38 -9.67 -5.13
C PHE A 59 20.79 -11.00 -5.78
N LYS A 60 21.78 -11.03 -6.67
CA LYS A 60 22.29 -12.27 -7.29
C LYS A 60 22.49 -13.44 -6.31
N PRO A 61 23.03 -13.24 -5.09
CA PRO A 61 23.18 -14.32 -4.13
C PRO A 61 21.87 -15.00 -3.68
N MET A 62 20.72 -14.35 -3.88
CA MET A 62 19.39 -14.87 -3.54
C MET A 62 18.79 -15.76 -4.62
N ASP A 63 19.34 -15.74 -5.83
CA ASP A 63 18.74 -16.42 -7.00
C ASP A 63 18.94 -17.95 -6.94
N GLY A 64 19.59 -18.48 -5.89
CA GLY A 64 19.74 -19.92 -5.70
C GLY A 64 20.61 -20.60 -6.77
N GLY A 65 21.44 -19.84 -7.47
CA GLY A 65 22.25 -20.32 -8.60
C GLY A 65 21.53 -20.28 -9.96
N ILE A 66 20.33 -19.72 -10.03
CA ILE A 66 19.62 -19.46 -11.28
C ILE A 66 20.18 -18.17 -11.89
N GLU A 67 20.56 -18.22 -13.16
CA GLU A 67 20.94 -17.02 -13.91
C GLU A 67 19.66 -16.38 -14.48
N LEU A 68 19.33 -15.18 -14.01
CA LEU A 68 18.15 -14.43 -14.40
C LEU A 68 18.42 -13.55 -15.63
N SER A 69 17.42 -13.41 -16.50
CA SER A 69 17.42 -12.41 -17.57
C SER A 69 17.35 -10.97 -17.02
N PRO A 70 17.71 -9.94 -17.80
CA PRO A 70 17.66 -8.55 -17.34
C PRO A 70 16.28 -8.13 -16.81
N GLU A 71 15.22 -8.56 -17.48
CA GLU A 71 13.83 -8.27 -17.09
C GLU A 71 13.45 -8.98 -15.78
N GLU A 72 13.95 -10.19 -15.55
CA GLU A 72 13.74 -10.94 -14.32
C GLU A 72 14.51 -10.33 -13.14
N ILE A 73 15.76 -9.87 -13.35
CA ILE A 73 16.56 -9.14 -12.37
C ILE A 73 15.82 -7.87 -11.93
N MET A 74 15.31 -7.12 -12.91
CA MET A 74 14.50 -5.93 -12.69
C MET A 74 13.24 -6.26 -11.88
N GLY A 75 12.50 -7.30 -12.26
CA GLY A 75 11.30 -7.76 -11.55
C GLY A 75 11.58 -8.16 -10.10
N ARG A 76 12.63 -8.95 -9.87
CA ARG A 76 13.09 -9.35 -8.53
C ARG A 76 13.51 -8.14 -7.68
N ASN A 77 14.27 -7.20 -8.24
CA ASN A 77 14.65 -5.96 -7.56
C ASN A 77 13.40 -5.21 -7.08
N THR A 78 12.43 -5.04 -7.97
CA THR A 78 11.16 -4.37 -7.64
C THR A 78 10.40 -5.13 -6.57
N TRP A 79 10.23 -6.45 -6.69
CA TRP A 79 9.51 -7.25 -5.71
C TRP A 79 10.11 -7.15 -4.31
N ASN A 80 11.42 -7.34 -4.20
CA ASN A 80 12.13 -7.31 -2.92
C ASN A 80 12.02 -5.92 -2.26
N LEU A 81 12.22 -4.84 -3.03
CA LEU A 81 12.23 -3.48 -2.48
C LEU A 81 10.83 -2.93 -2.23
N TRP A 82 9.83 -3.29 -3.06
CA TRP A 82 8.46 -2.81 -2.92
C TRP A 82 7.81 -3.29 -1.62
N SER A 83 8.14 -4.51 -1.18
CA SER A 83 7.65 -5.05 0.09
C SER A 83 8.17 -4.30 1.33
N GLY A 84 9.25 -3.53 1.20
CA GLY A 84 9.87 -2.77 2.28
C GLY A 84 9.10 -1.52 2.70
N GLY A 85 8.03 -1.13 2.00
CA GLY A 85 7.26 0.08 2.31
C GLY A 85 7.77 1.35 1.62
N ASN A 86 7.02 2.44 1.75
CA ASN A 86 7.31 3.72 1.08
C ASN A 86 7.74 4.81 2.08
N GLN A 87 8.11 6.00 1.58
CA GLN A 87 8.50 7.16 2.39
C GLN A 87 7.46 7.49 3.48
N HIS A 88 6.16 7.44 3.14
CA HIS A 88 5.08 7.73 4.08
C HIS A 88 5.02 6.71 5.21
N PHE A 89 5.08 5.41 4.88
CA PHE A 89 5.13 4.33 5.86
C PHE A 89 6.31 4.51 6.82
N TRP A 90 7.52 4.73 6.30
CA TRP A 90 8.71 4.86 7.13
C TRP A 90 8.70 6.14 7.97
N ASN A 91 8.18 7.25 7.45
CA ASN A 91 8.00 8.47 8.23
C ASN A 91 6.97 8.27 9.36
N GLN A 92 5.81 7.68 9.05
CA GLN A 92 4.77 7.42 10.04
C GLN A 92 5.29 6.47 11.11
N ALA A 93 5.90 5.35 10.70
CA ALA A 93 6.41 4.38 11.62
C ALA A 93 7.52 4.98 12.51
N ALA A 94 8.39 5.85 11.98
CA ALA A 94 9.40 6.55 12.80
C ALA A 94 8.78 7.49 13.84
N GLN A 95 7.70 8.20 13.50
CA GLN A 95 7.04 9.16 14.40
C GLN A 95 6.12 8.48 15.43
N ASP A 96 5.36 7.49 15.00
CA ASP A 96 4.26 6.90 15.76
C ASP A 96 4.59 5.55 16.39
N SER A 97 5.76 4.98 16.12
CA SER A 97 6.16 3.74 16.81
C SER A 97 6.49 3.97 18.28
N PHE A 98 6.60 5.22 18.76
CA PHE A 98 6.96 5.54 20.16
C PHE A 98 8.23 4.79 20.63
N GLY A 99 9.19 4.56 19.73
CA GLY A 99 10.43 3.81 20.02
C GLY A 99 10.29 2.28 19.97
N LEU A 100 9.14 1.76 19.53
CA LEU A 100 8.95 0.31 19.32
C LEU A 100 9.72 -0.21 18.10
N MET A 101 10.08 0.65 17.15
CA MET A 101 11.02 0.31 16.08
C MET A 101 12.45 0.68 16.46
N ASP A 102 13.27 -0.34 16.69
CA ASP A 102 14.70 -0.20 16.97
C ASP A 102 15.52 -0.91 15.88
N LEU A 103 15.81 -0.17 14.81
CA LEU A 103 16.58 -0.66 13.67
C LEU A 103 18.08 -0.81 14.00
N LEU A 104 18.58 -0.16 15.05
CA LEU A 104 20.00 -0.26 15.45
C LEU A 104 20.36 -1.66 15.92
N LYS A 105 19.41 -2.40 16.50
CA LYS A 105 19.59 -3.82 16.84
C LYS A 105 19.89 -4.69 15.62
N MET A 106 19.45 -4.30 14.42
CA MET A 106 19.73 -5.04 13.18
C MET A 106 21.18 -4.85 12.70
N LEU A 107 21.80 -3.73 13.07
CA LEU A 107 23.17 -3.36 12.67
C LEU A 107 24.23 -3.90 13.65
N ASP A 108 23.91 -4.04 14.94
CA ASP A 108 24.90 -4.46 15.94
C ASP A 108 25.12 -5.98 15.98
N ASN A 109 25.94 -6.47 15.05
CA ASN A 109 26.37 -7.87 14.99
C ASN A 109 27.12 -8.36 16.23
N ARG A 110 27.67 -7.46 17.06
CA ARG A 110 28.41 -7.83 18.29
C ARG A 110 27.48 -8.27 19.40
N LYS A 111 26.29 -7.67 19.46
CA LYS A 111 25.25 -8.01 20.44
C LYS A 111 24.22 -9.01 19.89
N PHE A 112 23.93 -8.94 18.60
CA PHE A 112 22.91 -9.77 17.93
C PHE A 112 23.54 -10.55 16.77
N PRO A 113 24.34 -11.59 17.05
CA PRO A 113 25.00 -12.38 16.03
C PRO A 113 23.97 -13.04 15.11
N ARG A 114 24.28 -13.07 13.81
CA ARG A 114 23.36 -13.47 12.73
C ARG A 114 22.61 -14.78 13.03
N GLY A 115 23.30 -15.79 13.55
CA GLY A 115 22.72 -17.11 13.86
C GLY A 115 21.70 -17.13 15.00
N GLU A 116 21.65 -16.10 15.84
CA GLU A 116 20.77 -16.05 17.02
C GLU A 116 19.62 -15.04 16.90
N ARG A 117 19.61 -14.22 15.83
CA ARG A 117 18.64 -13.14 15.65
C ARG A 117 17.19 -13.59 15.66
N PHE A 118 16.89 -14.78 15.14
CA PHE A 118 15.52 -15.30 15.17
C PHE A 118 15.09 -15.59 16.62
N LYS A 119 15.97 -16.20 17.41
CA LYS A 119 15.72 -16.50 18.82
C LYS A 119 15.59 -15.25 19.68
N THR A 120 16.44 -14.25 19.44
CA THR A 120 16.56 -13.07 20.31
C THR A 120 15.68 -11.91 19.88
N LEU A 121 15.52 -11.70 18.57
CA LEU A 121 14.81 -10.55 17.99
C LEU A 121 13.55 -10.96 17.21
N GLY A 122 13.31 -12.26 16.95
CA GLY A 122 12.24 -12.71 16.05
C GLY A 122 12.50 -12.39 14.58
N LEU A 123 13.73 -12.00 14.22
CA LEU A 123 14.09 -11.58 12.86
C LEU A 123 14.70 -12.73 12.06
N VAL A 124 14.27 -12.87 10.82
CA VAL A 124 14.84 -13.81 9.84
C VAL A 124 15.94 -13.08 9.07
N ASN A 125 17.06 -13.77 8.85
CA ASN A 125 18.14 -13.23 8.03
C ASN A 125 17.79 -13.34 6.55
N GLU A 126 18.27 -12.37 5.77
CA GLU A 126 18.13 -12.41 4.32
C GLU A 126 18.66 -13.75 3.76
N PRO A 127 17.83 -14.53 3.03
CA PRO A 127 18.25 -15.75 2.37
C PRO A 127 19.41 -15.49 1.40
N GLY A 128 20.26 -16.50 1.16
CA GLY A 128 21.38 -16.40 0.21
C GLY A 128 22.60 -15.60 0.69
N PHE A 129 22.45 -14.71 1.67
CA PHE A 129 23.58 -14.01 2.27
C PHE A 129 24.35 -14.94 3.21
N ARG A 130 25.68 -14.76 3.30
CA ARG A 130 26.55 -15.51 4.22
C ARG A 130 26.91 -14.64 5.42
N ALA A 131 27.18 -15.28 6.55
CA ALA A 131 27.76 -14.56 7.68
C ALA A 131 29.17 -14.12 7.25
N ARG A 132 29.54 -12.88 7.62
CA ARG A 132 30.89 -12.35 7.42
C ARG A 132 31.90 -13.29 8.05
N ALA A 133 33.02 -13.54 7.37
CA ALA A 133 34.12 -14.28 7.97
C ALA A 133 34.84 -13.37 9.00
N PRO A 134 35.33 -13.89 10.14
CA PRO A 134 36.02 -13.08 11.14
C PRO A 134 37.20 -12.25 10.59
N THR A 135 37.80 -12.70 9.48
CA THR A 135 39.01 -12.16 8.86
C THR A 135 38.79 -11.04 7.84
N GLU A 136 37.55 -10.77 7.44
CA GLU A 136 37.26 -9.67 6.51
C GLU A 136 37.33 -8.31 7.25
N PRO A 137 37.58 -7.16 6.59
CA PRO A 137 37.40 -5.83 7.18
C PRO A 137 35.91 -5.46 7.32
N ASP A 138 35.61 -4.52 8.23
CA ASP A 138 34.27 -3.94 8.40
C ASP A 138 33.93 -2.92 7.30
#